data_AF-A0A172U6Z5-F1
#
_entry.id   AF-A0A172U6Z5-F1
#
_cell.length_a   1.000
_cell.length_b   1.000
_cell.length_c   1.000
_cell.angle_alpha   90.00
_cell.angle_beta   90.00
_cell.angle_gamma   90.00
#
_symmetry.space_group_name_H-M   'P 1'
#
loop_
_entity.id
_entity.type
_entity.pdbx_description
1 polymer ?
#
loop_
_entity_poly.entity_id
_entity_poly.type
_entity_poly.pdbx_seq_one_letter_code
_entity_poly.pdbx_strand_id
1 'polypeptide(L)'
;MAYRPYFKHGIEQIQALVASSHGDLKALKVIQYELGFRDRPIARVLKAEVDDLVHRLSNGTAVPSARPIPQAHQPPRVTLPEPPAAPPPQAVPDRVVVECANCKTPNFVSTLEGVVQHLSCSACKSAYEAQFKYGVMRTTFQAKSTTESGSAGMKWILIGLVVLVIIVLMVK
;
A
#
# COMPACT_ATOMS: atom_id res chain seq x y z
N MET A 1 -24.71 -6.51 -21.26
CA MET A 1 -23.58 -5.91 -20.49
C MET A 1 -23.91 -6.08 -19.02
N ALA A 2 -23.18 -6.92 -18.30
CA ALA A 2 -23.47 -7.20 -16.89
C ALA A 2 -23.14 -5.95 -16.05
N TYR A 3 -24.11 -5.50 -15.26
CA TYR A 3 -23.96 -4.39 -14.32
C TYR A 3 -22.84 -4.73 -13.33
N ARG A 4 -21.72 -4.01 -13.42
CA ARG A 4 -20.58 -4.14 -12.52
C ARG A 4 -20.84 -3.30 -11.27
N PRO A 5 -21.15 -3.88 -10.11
CA PRO A 5 -21.08 -3.12 -8.88
C PRO A 5 -19.61 -2.75 -8.66
N TYR A 6 -19.25 -1.49 -8.86
CA TYR A 6 -17.90 -1.01 -8.60
C TYR A 6 -17.63 -1.11 -7.10
N PHE A 7 -17.00 -2.20 -6.64
CA PHE A 7 -16.35 -2.19 -5.35
C PHE A 7 -15.12 -1.28 -5.46
N LYS A 8 -15.27 -0.03 -5.02
CA LYS A 8 -14.15 0.93 -4.83
C LYS A 8 -13.14 0.47 -3.76
N HIS A 9 -13.41 -0.67 -3.13
CA HIS A 9 -12.69 -1.19 -2.00
C HIS A 9 -11.42 -1.96 -2.42
N GLY A 10 -10.30 -1.62 -1.77
CA GLY A 10 -9.04 -2.37 -1.86
C GLY A 10 -9.20 -3.80 -1.35
N ILE A 11 -8.22 -4.68 -1.62
CA ILE A 11 -8.29 -6.09 -1.18
C ILE A 11 -8.43 -6.19 0.36
N GLU A 12 -7.75 -5.31 1.11
CA GLU A 12 -7.85 -5.21 2.57
C GLU A 12 -9.27 -4.86 3.04
N GLN A 13 -9.94 -3.96 2.32
CA GLN A 13 -11.31 -3.57 2.63
C GLN A 13 -12.31 -4.69 2.29
N ILE A 14 -12.04 -5.47 1.24
CA ILE A 14 -12.82 -6.68 0.96
C ILE A 14 -12.61 -7.72 2.06
N GLN A 15 -11.38 -7.89 2.56
CA GLN A 15 -11.10 -8.79 3.68
C GLN A 15 -11.85 -8.38 4.95
N ALA A 16 -11.90 -7.08 5.27
CA ALA A 16 -12.70 -6.56 6.38
C ALA A 16 -14.21 -6.79 6.18
N LEU A 17 -14.70 -6.66 4.94
CA LEU A 17 -16.10 -6.95 4.58
C LEU A 17 -16.42 -8.44 4.71
N VAL A 18 -15.48 -9.33 4.38
CA VAL A 18 -15.65 -10.78 4.61
C VAL A 18 -15.81 -11.01 6.10
N ALA A 19 -14.88 -10.53 6.93
CA ALA A 19 -14.91 -10.73 8.38
C ALA A 19 -16.21 -10.23 9.05
N SER A 20 -16.77 -9.11 8.59
CA SER A 20 -18.05 -8.58 9.09
C SER A 20 -19.29 -9.27 8.53
N SER A 21 -19.15 -10.01 7.41
CA SER A 21 -20.26 -10.66 6.70
C SER A 21 -20.30 -12.19 6.88
N HIS A 22 -19.59 -12.76 7.87
CA HIS A 22 -19.55 -14.22 8.13
C HIS A 22 -20.92 -14.90 8.27
N GLY A 23 -21.97 -14.15 8.60
CA GLY A 23 -23.35 -14.66 8.70
C GLY A 23 -24.29 -14.24 7.57
N ASP A 24 -23.84 -13.40 6.63
CA ASP A 24 -24.68 -12.87 5.55
C ASP A 24 -24.30 -13.48 4.19
N LEU A 25 -25.05 -14.52 3.81
CA LEU A 25 -24.86 -15.24 2.55
C LEU A 25 -25.07 -14.35 1.32
N LYS A 26 -25.91 -13.31 1.39
CA LYS A 26 -26.10 -12.38 0.25
C LYS A 26 -24.87 -11.50 0.07
N ALA A 27 -24.35 -10.94 1.16
CA ALA A 27 -23.14 -10.13 1.13
C ALA A 27 -21.92 -10.94 0.63
N LEU A 28 -21.76 -12.18 1.13
CA LEU A 28 -20.67 -13.06 0.72
C LEU A 28 -20.73 -13.44 -0.76
N LYS A 29 -21.91 -13.65 -1.35
CA LYS A 29 -22.05 -13.91 -2.80
C LYS A 29 -21.63 -12.71 -3.66
N VAL A 30 -21.91 -11.49 -3.20
CA VAL A 30 -21.48 -10.28 -3.91
C VAL A 30 -19.95 -10.14 -3.84
N ILE A 31 -19.36 -10.43 -2.68
CA ILE A 31 -17.90 -10.42 -2.49
C ILE A 31 -17.23 -11.50 -3.36
N GLN A 32 -17.78 -12.72 -3.38
CA GLN A 32 -17.34 -13.84 -4.21
C GLN A 32 -17.31 -13.45 -5.70
N TYR A 33 -18.37 -12.79 -6.18
CA TYR A 33 -18.47 -12.31 -7.54
C TYR A 33 -17.36 -11.31 -7.87
N GLU A 34 -17.15 -10.30 -7.01
CA GLU A 34 -16.10 -9.29 -7.18
C GLU A 34 -14.69 -9.91 -7.16
N LEU A 35 -14.41 -10.85 -6.25
CA LEU A 35 -13.13 -11.56 -6.18
C LEU A 35 -12.87 -12.41 -7.43
N GLY A 36 -13.91 -12.84 -8.14
CA GLY A 36 -13.79 -13.53 -9.42
C GLY A 36 -13.13 -12.71 -10.55
N PHE A 37 -13.13 -11.38 -10.43
CA PHE A 37 -12.53 -10.48 -11.43
C PHE A 37 -11.13 -9.96 -11.02
N ARG A 38 -10.58 -10.42 -9.88
CA ARG A 38 -9.31 -9.94 -9.35
C ARG A 38 -8.23 -11.00 -9.49
N ASP A 39 -7.19 -10.70 -10.29
CA ASP A 39 -6.09 -11.63 -10.56
C ASP A 39 -4.93 -11.60 -9.57
N ARG A 40 -5.02 -10.80 -8.51
CA ARG A 40 -3.95 -10.74 -7.50
C ARG A 40 -3.87 -12.04 -6.70
N PRO A 41 -2.67 -12.53 -6.32
CA PRO A 41 -2.52 -13.74 -5.51
C PRO A 41 -3.36 -13.72 -4.22
N ILE A 42 -3.37 -12.57 -3.53
CA ILE A 42 -4.14 -12.37 -2.29
C ILE A 42 -5.66 -12.47 -2.55
N ALA A 43 -6.14 -12.01 -3.70
CA ALA A 43 -7.55 -12.11 -4.07
C ALA A 43 -7.98 -13.57 -4.32
N ARG A 44 -7.08 -14.40 -4.85
CA ARG A 44 -7.34 -15.83 -5.08
C ARG A 44 -7.44 -16.60 -3.76
N VAL A 45 -6.57 -16.28 -2.80
CA VAL A 45 -6.64 -16.85 -1.44
C VAL A 45 -7.95 -16.45 -0.76
N LEU A 46 -8.29 -15.17 -0.80
CA LEU A 46 -9.53 -14.66 -0.20
C LEU A 46 -10.78 -15.22 -0.89
N LYS A 47 -10.73 -15.45 -2.21
CA LYS A 47 -11.81 -16.10 -2.94
C LYS A 47 -12.07 -17.51 -2.44
N ALA A 48 -11.02 -18.31 -2.24
CA ALA A 48 -11.16 -19.67 -1.73
C ALA A 48 -11.77 -19.69 -0.32
N GLU A 49 -11.40 -18.73 0.53
CA GLU A 49 -11.99 -18.57 1.87
C GLU A 49 -13.49 -18.20 1.81
N VAL A 50 -13.85 -17.25 0.95
CA VAL A 50 -15.26 -16.86 0.75
C VAL A 50 -16.08 -18.00 0.14
N ASP A 51 -15.51 -18.75 -0.82
CA ASP A 51 -16.14 -19.92 -1.43
C ASP A 51 -16.48 -20.98 -0.36
N ASP A 52 -15.56 -21.25 0.58
CA ASP A 52 -15.78 -22.14 1.72
C ASP A 52 -16.87 -21.61 2.66
N LEU A 53 -16.84 -20.31 3.01
CA LEU A 53 -17.87 -19.69 3.83
C LEU A 53 -19.27 -19.79 3.19
N VAL A 54 -19.39 -19.45 1.91
CA VAL A 54 -20.65 -19.54 1.16
C VAL A 54 -21.15 -20.98 1.13
N HIS A 55 -20.26 -21.95 0.94
CA HIS A 55 -20.62 -23.37 0.93
C HIS A 55 -21.11 -23.85 2.30
N ARG A 56 -20.45 -23.45 3.41
CA ARG A 56 -20.87 -23.79 4.78
C ARG A 56 -22.24 -23.21 5.12
N LEU A 57 -22.47 -21.93 4.79
CA LEU A 57 -23.74 -21.24 5.01
C LEU A 57 -24.86 -21.79 4.12
N SER A 58 -24.57 -22.14 2.87
CA SER A 58 -25.56 -22.68 1.92
C SER A 58 -26.00 -24.09 2.29
N ASN A 59 -25.11 -24.90 2.88
CA ASN A 59 -25.40 -26.27 3.26
C ASN A 59 -25.96 -26.40 4.68
N GLY A 60 -26.29 -25.28 5.33
CA GLY A 60 -26.79 -25.26 6.71
C GLY A 60 -25.84 -25.94 7.71
N THR A 61 -24.57 -26.13 7.31
CA THR A 61 -23.57 -26.77 8.16
C THR A 61 -23.08 -25.69 9.10
N ALA A 62 -23.79 -25.54 10.21
CA ALA A 62 -23.30 -24.82 11.36
C ALA A 62 -21.86 -25.24 11.60
N VAL A 63 -20.97 -24.25 11.76
CA VAL A 63 -19.62 -24.44 12.31
C VAL A 63 -19.72 -25.46 13.44
N PRO A 64 -18.86 -26.49 13.53
CA PRO A 64 -18.82 -27.30 14.73
C PRO A 64 -18.46 -26.39 15.89
N SER A 65 -19.48 -25.96 16.62
CA SER A 65 -19.36 -25.37 17.93
C SER A 65 -18.65 -26.41 18.78
N ALA A 66 -17.45 -26.08 19.25
CA ALA A 66 -16.66 -26.98 20.04
C ALA A 66 -17.43 -27.35 21.32
N ARG A 67 -17.99 -28.58 21.31
CA ARG A 67 -18.56 -29.38 22.41
C ARG A 67 -19.68 -28.76 23.26
N PRO A 68 -20.85 -29.42 23.39
CA PRO A 68 -21.80 -29.12 24.44
C PRO A 68 -21.26 -29.68 25.77
N ILE A 69 -20.86 -28.80 26.69
CA ILE A 69 -20.68 -29.16 28.09
C ILE A 69 -22.10 -29.29 28.69
N PRO A 70 -22.44 -30.38 29.39
CA PRO A 70 -23.76 -30.54 30.00
C PRO A 70 -24.02 -29.41 31.00
N GLN A 71 -25.09 -28.64 30.78
CA GLN A 71 -25.59 -27.69 31.77
C GLN A 71 -26.16 -28.45 32.96
N ALA A 72 -25.31 -28.78 33.94
CA ALA A 72 -25.74 -29.11 35.28
C ALA A 72 -25.52 -27.87 36.16
N HIS A 73 -26.63 -27.25 36.57
CA HIS A 73 -26.78 -26.32 37.70
C HIS A 73 -25.66 -25.29 37.89
N GLN A 74 -25.89 -24.07 37.41
CA GLN A 74 -25.11 -22.87 37.79
C GLN A 74 -25.23 -22.62 39.31
N PRO A 75 -24.13 -22.59 40.07
CA PRO A 75 -24.05 -21.81 41.30
C PRO A 75 -23.76 -20.34 40.95
N PRO A 76 -24.14 -19.37 41.80
CA PRO A 76 -23.93 -17.94 41.52
C PRO A 76 -22.42 -17.65 41.40
N ARG A 77 -21.97 -17.15 40.24
CA ARG A 77 -20.58 -16.73 40.03
C ARG A 77 -20.41 -15.30 40.55
N VAL A 78 -19.64 -15.19 41.63
CA VAL A 78 -19.17 -13.92 42.21
C VAL A 78 -18.43 -13.11 41.13
N THR A 79 -18.88 -11.88 40.90
CA THR A 79 -18.26 -10.90 40.01
C THR A 79 -16.93 -10.43 40.59
N LEU A 80 -15.83 -10.87 39.98
CA LEU A 80 -14.52 -10.23 40.17
C LEU A 80 -14.41 -9.07 39.15
N PRO A 81 -13.93 -7.87 39.54
CA PRO A 81 -13.77 -6.76 38.60
C PRO A 81 -12.76 -7.11 37.49
N GLU A 82 -13.15 -6.85 36.24
CA GLU A 82 -12.32 -7.01 35.05
C GLU A 82 -11.08 -6.11 35.13
N PRO A 83 -9.85 -6.64 34.93
CA PRO A 83 -8.66 -5.80 34.82
C PRO A 83 -8.79 -4.88 33.61
N PRO A 84 -8.36 -3.60 33.70
CA PRO A 84 -8.48 -2.66 32.60
C PRO A 84 -7.81 -3.21 31.34
N ALA A 85 -8.57 -3.22 30.24
CA ALA A 85 -8.14 -3.70 28.94
C ALA A 85 -6.82 -3.04 28.51
N ALA A 86 -5.86 -3.86 28.09
CA ALA A 86 -4.64 -3.37 27.47
C ALA A 86 -5.01 -2.51 26.24
N PRO A 87 -4.29 -1.40 25.99
CA PRO A 87 -4.56 -0.55 24.84
C PRO A 87 -4.43 -1.38 23.55
N PRO A 88 -5.28 -1.11 22.54
CA PRO A 88 -5.26 -1.84 21.29
C PRO A 88 -3.87 -1.78 20.63
N PRO A 89 -3.42 -2.85 19.97
CA PRO A 89 -2.15 -2.85 19.25
C PRO A 89 -2.11 -1.65 18.30
N GLN A 90 -1.10 -0.78 18.44
CA GLN A 90 -0.94 0.35 17.54
C GLN A 90 -0.71 -0.18 16.12
N ALA A 91 -1.73 -0.04 15.27
CA ALA A 91 -1.63 -0.42 13.87
C ALA A 91 -0.51 0.41 13.23
N VAL A 92 0.51 -0.26 12.72
CA VAL A 92 1.55 0.39 11.90
C VAL A 92 0.84 0.99 10.69
N PRO A 93 1.04 2.27 10.37
CA PRO A 93 0.34 2.90 9.26
C PRO A 93 0.68 2.19 7.94
N ASP A 94 -0.34 1.83 7.16
CA ASP A 94 -0.18 1.14 5.87
C ASP A 94 0.65 1.95 4.86
N ARG A 95 0.76 3.26 5.09
CA ARG A 95 1.53 4.20 4.25
C ARG A 95 2.23 5.24 5.11
N VAL A 96 3.45 5.59 4.69
CA VAL A 96 4.27 6.65 5.26
C VAL A 96 4.57 7.72 4.23
N VAL A 97 4.78 8.95 4.69
CA VAL A 97 5.19 10.07 3.83
C VAL A 97 6.71 10.14 3.79
N VAL A 98 7.26 10.15 2.59
CA VAL A 98 8.69 10.32 2.31
C VAL A 98 8.88 11.60 1.50
N GLU A 99 9.73 12.49 1.98
CA GLU A 99 10.12 13.69 1.22
C GLU A 99 11.14 13.34 0.14
N CYS A 100 10.92 13.86 -1.07
CA CYS A 100 11.90 13.70 -2.14
C CYS A 100 13.21 14.41 -1.78
N ALA A 101 14.34 13.71 -1.84
CA ALA A 101 15.66 14.32 -1.58
C ALA A 101 15.98 15.50 -2.53
N ASN A 102 15.45 15.47 -3.76
CA ASN A 102 15.76 16.44 -4.81
C ASN A 102 14.87 17.70 -4.76
N CYS A 103 13.54 17.54 -4.68
CA CYS A 103 12.59 18.66 -4.77
C CYS A 103 11.69 18.83 -3.54
N LYS A 104 11.93 18.08 -2.46
CA LYS A 104 11.18 18.11 -1.19
C LYS A 104 9.69 17.80 -1.29
N THR A 105 9.18 17.44 -2.46
CA THR A 105 7.78 17.04 -2.63
C THR A 105 7.49 15.78 -1.81
N PRO A 106 6.41 15.74 -1.01
CA PRO A 106 6.01 14.55 -0.26
C PRO A 106 5.49 13.46 -1.20
N ASN A 107 5.86 12.20 -0.93
CA ASN A 107 5.40 11.03 -1.65
C ASN A 107 4.91 9.98 -0.65
N PHE A 108 3.81 9.31 -0.97
CA PHE A 108 3.30 8.22 -0.15
C PHE A 108 3.98 6.91 -0.53
N VAL A 109 4.44 6.17 0.48
CA VAL A 109 5.09 4.88 0.30
C VAL A 109 4.43 3.85 1.20
N SER A 110 4.12 2.67 0.67
CA SER A 110 3.50 1.58 1.42
C SER A 110 4.50 0.93 2.37
N THR A 111 4.06 0.50 3.54
CA THR A 111 4.90 -0.19 4.55
C THR A 111 4.96 -1.71 4.32
N LEU A 112 5.23 -2.13 3.08
CA LEU A 112 5.34 -3.54 2.72
C LEU A 112 6.62 -4.15 3.33
N GLU A 113 6.45 -4.98 4.37
CA GLU A 113 7.58 -5.56 5.09
C GLU A 113 8.39 -6.51 4.21
N GLY A 114 9.72 -6.31 4.17
CA GLY A 114 10.64 -7.15 3.40
C GLY A 114 10.61 -6.93 1.89
N VAL A 115 9.79 -6.02 1.37
CA VAL A 115 9.69 -5.72 -0.07
C VAL A 115 10.46 -4.44 -0.41
N VAL A 116 11.30 -4.50 -1.46
CA VAL A 116 11.92 -3.32 -2.06
C VAL A 116 10.96 -2.73 -3.09
N GLN A 117 10.59 -1.48 -2.92
CA GLN A 117 9.71 -0.73 -3.82
C GLN A 117 10.55 0.22 -4.67
N HIS A 118 10.52 0.05 -5.99
CA HIS A 118 11.12 0.98 -6.94
C HIS A 118 10.08 2.03 -7.35
N LEU A 119 10.31 3.29 -6.97
CA LEU A 119 9.35 4.38 -7.10
C LEU A 119 9.98 5.59 -7.79
N SER A 120 9.14 6.56 -8.15
CA SER A 120 9.59 7.85 -8.67
C SER A 120 8.85 9.00 -7.99
N CYS A 121 9.54 10.12 -7.81
CA CYS A 121 8.93 11.31 -7.23
C CYS A 121 7.79 11.82 -8.13
N SER A 122 6.64 12.12 -7.53
CA SER A 122 5.46 12.63 -8.23
C SER A 122 5.74 13.92 -9.02
N ALA A 123 6.59 14.80 -8.49
CA ALA A 123 6.95 16.08 -9.10
C ALA A 123 8.17 15.98 -10.03
N CYS A 124 9.38 15.80 -9.49
CA CYS A 124 10.62 15.88 -10.28
C CYS A 124 11.00 14.58 -11.02
N LYS A 125 10.21 13.51 -10.85
CA LYS A 125 10.41 12.18 -11.44
C LYS A 125 11.73 11.49 -11.06
N SER A 126 12.46 11.99 -10.06
CA SER A 126 13.64 11.32 -9.53
C SER A 126 13.28 9.92 -9.03
N ALA A 127 13.99 8.91 -9.52
CA ALA A 127 13.83 7.53 -9.08
C ALA A 127 14.40 7.34 -7.67
N TYR A 128 13.72 6.52 -6.88
CA TYR A 128 14.19 6.12 -5.55
C TYR A 128 13.69 4.73 -5.17
N GLU A 129 14.41 4.09 -4.28
CA GLU A 129 14.05 2.82 -3.67
C GLU A 129 13.54 3.03 -2.26
N ALA A 130 12.63 2.18 -1.85
CA ALA A 130 11.92 2.30 -0.59
C ALA A 130 11.74 0.91 0.04
N GLN A 131 12.20 0.72 1.27
CA GLN A 131 12.08 -0.54 2.00
C GLN A 131 11.64 -0.29 3.44
N PHE A 132 10.60 -0.99 3.87
CA PHE A 132 10.15 -0.99 5.26
C PHE A 132 10.65 -2.26 5.96
N LYS A 133 11.42 -2.10 7.03
CA LYS A 133 11.97 -3.23 7.80
C LYS A 133 12.07 -2.86 9.28
N TYR A 134 11.54 -3.72 10.16
CA TYR A 134 11.60 -3.53 11.62
C TYR A 134 11.05 -2.18 12.09
N GLY A 135 9.94 -1.72 11.50
CA GLY A 135 9.33 -0.43 11.88
C GLY A 135 10.02 0.80 11.29
N VAL A 136 11.10 0.64 10.51
CA VAL A 136 11.87 1.76 9.93
C VAL A 136 11.70 1.80 8.42
N MET A 137 11.40 2.98 7.90
CA MET A 137 11.37 3.26 6.46
C MET A 137 12.75 3.69 5.98
N ARG A 138 13.35 2.94 5.06
CA ARG A 138 14.61 3.27 4.39
C ARG A 138 14.35 3.69 2.95
N THR A 139 14.96 4.79 2.54
CA THR A 139 14.80 5.35 1.19
C THR A 139 16.16 5.66 0.58
N THR A 140 16.37 5.23 -0.65
CA THR A 140 17.63 5.47 -1.38
C THR A 140 17.31 6.23 -2.66
N PHE A 141 17.69 7.50 -2.72
CA PHE A 141 17.51 8.31 -3.93
C PHE A 141 18.72 8.14 -4.86
N GLN A 142 18.45 7.85 -6.13
CA GLN A 142 19.48 7.90 -7.15
C GLN A 142 19.96 9.36 -7.25
N ALA A 143 21.23 9.61 -6.93
CA ALA A 143 21.81 10.92 -7.13
C ALA A 143 21.77 11.23 -8.63
N LYS A 144 20.91 12.18 -9.03
CA LYS A 144 21.04 12.77 -10.35
C LYS A 144 22.38 13.49 -10.33
N SER A 145 23.36 13.04 -11.11
CA SER A 145 24.53 13.85 -11.38
C SER A 145 24.00 15.17 -11.90
N THR A 146 24.14 16.23 -11.11
CA THR A 146 23.90 17.59 -11.57
C THR A 146 24.95 17.83 -12.64
N THR A 147 24.66 17.44 -13.88
CA THR A 147 25.39 17.96 -15.02
C THR A 147 25.03 19.43 -15.01
N GLU A 148 25.91 20.21 -14.40
CA GLU A 148 25.93 21.66 -14.43
C GLU A 148 26.15 22.07 -15.89
N SER A 149 25.10 21.94 -16.70
CA SER A 149 25.04 22.38 -18.09
C SER A 149 24.83 23.89 -18.12
N GLY A 150 25.64 24.62 -17.34
CA GLY A 150 25.53 26.06 -17.13
C GLY A 150 26.80 26.84 -17.39
N SER A 151 27.96 26.20 -17.57
CA SER A 151 29.24 26.93 -17.73
C SER A 151 30.01 26.61 -19.02
N ALA A 152 29.75 25.47 -19.66
CA ALA A 152 30.46 25.09 -20.87
C ALA A 152 30.06 25.96 -22.07
N GLY A 153 28.75 26.18 -22.29
CA GLY A 153 28.25 26.98 -23.41
C GLY A 153 28.70 28.45 -23.35
N MET A 154 28.69 29.06 -22.16
CA MET A 154 29.06 30.47 -21.98
C MET A 154 30.56 30.73 -22.22
N LYS A 155 31.43 29.76 -21.90
CA LYS A 155 32.87 29.85 -22.20
C LYS A 155 33.16 29.84 -23.70
N TRP A 156 32.48 29.00 -24.47
CA TRP A 156 32.65 28.95 -25.94
C TRP A 156 32.12 30.21 -26.62
N ILE A 157 31.04 30.80 -26.13
CA ILE A 157 30.51 32.07 -26.62
C ILE A 157 31.50 33.21 -26.38
N LEU A 158 32.09 33.30 -25.18
CA LEU A 158 33.11 34.30 -24.85
C LEU A 158 34.37 34.15 -25.74
N ILE A 159 34.86 32.92 -25.93
CA ILE A 159 36.02 32.66 -26.79
C ILE A 159 35.71 33.07 -28.24
N GLY A 160 34.55 32.70 -28.78
CA GLY A 160 34.15 33.08 -30.13
C GLY A 160 34.08 34.60 -30.32
N LEU A 161 33.58 35.32 -29.32
CA LEU A 161 33.46 36.78 -29.36
C LEU A 161 34.84 37.47 -29.34
N VAL A 162 35.78 36.98 -28.52
CA VAL A 162 37.16 37.50 -28.48
C VAL A 162 37.87 37.28 -29.81
N VAL A 163 37.75 36.09 -30.40
CA VAL A 163 38.35 35.78 -31.70
C VAL A 163 37.79 36.69 -32.81
N LEU A 164 36.48 36.93 -32.79
CA LEU A 164 35.83 37.81 -33.77
C LEU A 164 36.33 39.26 -33.67
N VAL A 165 36.51 39.78 -32.45
CA VAL A 165 37.07 41.13 -32.23
C VAL A 165 38.51 41.22 -32.75
N ILE A 166 39.34 40.19 -32.51
CA ILE A 166 40.72 40.15 -33.03
C ILE A 166 40.73 40.17 -34.56
N ILE A 167 39.85 39.38 -35.20
CA ILE A 167 39.74 39.36 -36.67
C ILE A 167 39.35 40.75 -37.20
N VAL A 168 38.36 41.40 -36.60
CA VAL A 168 37.93 42.75 -37.01
C VAL A 168 39.06 43.77 -36.85
N LEU A 169 39.86 43.66 -35.79
CA LEU A 169 41.03 44.53 -35.58
C LEU A 169 42.19 44.24 -36.55
N MET A 170 42.33 43.00 -37.05
CA MET A 170 43.36 42.63 -38.02
C MET A 170 42.97 43.02 -39.46
N VAL A 171 41.67 43.13 -39.74
CA VAL A 171 41.14 43.45 -41.09
C VAL A 171 40.92 44.96 -41.28
N LYS A 172 41.06 45.77 -40.23
CA LYS A 172 40.93 47.23 -40.25
C LYS A 172 42.28 47.91 -40.12
#